data_AF-A0A938AVM1-F1
#
_entry.id   AF-A0A938AVM1-F1
#
_cell.length_a   1.000
_cell.length_b   1.000
_cell.length_c   1.000
_cell.angle_alpha   90.00
_cell.angle_beta   90.00
_cell.angle_gamma   90.00
#
_symmetry.space_group_name_H-M   'P 1'
#
loop_
_entity.id
_entity.type
_entity.pdbx_description
1 polymer ?
#
loop_
_entity_poly.entity_id
_entity_poly.type
_entity_poly.pdbx_seq_one_letter_code
_entity_poly.pdbx_strand_id
1 'polypeptide(L)'
;MTRLSEKRDVQDALVNYLIGIGWEYLPPDEITTMRGGDERQPFLTPVARKQLTALNPGLVTETNASAGLSASVDDVLRRLRGVHPSLAGNEEFLHYLRGHKTVYSETEKRERNLTLIDFDTPTNNRFTFTQEFWFEDRDRRRADMLLFVNGFPVALIENKSPTVPEAELEAFDQ
;
A
#
# COMPACT_ATOMS: atom_id res chain seq x y z
N MET A 1 23.92 -32.04 5.10
CA MET A 1 22.92 -31.24 4.37
C MET A 1 22.21 -30.36 5.38
N THR A 2 22.32 -29.04 5.27
CA THR A 2 21.57 -28.12 6.11
C THR A 2 20.08 -28.29 5.76
N ARG A 3 19.22 -28.53 6.76
CA ARG A 3 17.77 -28.66 6.50
C ARG A 3 17.24 -27.36 5.88
N LEU A 4 16.32 -27.50 4.93
CA LEU A 4 15.57 -26.37 4.38
C LEU A 4 14.72 -25.74 5.50
N SER A 5 14.57 -24.42 5.52
CA SER A 5 13.72 -23.70 6.46
C SER A 5 12.99 -22.53 5.80
N GLU A 6 11.79 -22.25 6.28
CA GLU A 6 10.96 -21.11 5.87
C GLU A 6 11.71 -19.78 5.97
N LYS A 7 12.33 -19.53 7.13
CA LYS A 7 13.09 -18.30 7.36
C LYS A 7 14.20 -18.08 6.32
N ARG A 8 15.13 -19.04 6.18
CA ARG A 8 16.31 -18.85 5.34
C ARG A 8 15.98 -18.97 3.85
N ASP A 9 15.26 -20.03 3.48
CA ASP A 9 15.14 -20.42 2.08
C ASP A 9 13.92 -19.79 1.38
N VAL A 10 13.01 -19.17 2.14
CA VAL A 10 11.84 -18.47 1.59
C VAL A 10 11.86 -16.99 1.98
N GLN A 11 11.73 -16.69 3.27
CA GLN A 11 11.57 -15.30 3.74
C GLN A 11 12.83 -14.45 3.47
N ASP A 12 14.01 -14.87 3.93
CA ASP A 12 15.26 -14.14 3.72
C ASP A 12 15.63 -14.08 2.23
N ALA A 13 15.33 -15.14 1.46
CA ALA A 13 15.53 -15.15 0.01
C ALA A 13 14.66 -14.09 -0.68
N LEU A 14 13.39 -13.97 -0.31
CA LEU A 14 12.47 -12.96 -0.82
C LEU A 14 12.90 -11.54 -0.44
N VAL A 15 13.32 -11.32 0.81
CA VAL A 15 13.86 -10.03 1.27
C VAL A 15 15.04 -9.60 0.41
N ASN A 16 16.02 -10.50 0.23
CA ASN A 16 17.21 -10.21 -0.57
C ASN A 16 16.87 -9.92 -2.03
N TYR A 17 15.90 -10.64 -2.59
CA TYR A 17 15.41 -10.38 -3.94
C TYR A 17 14.78 -8.99 -4.05
N LEU A 18 13.85 -8.64 -3.16
CA LEU A 18 13.17 -7.34 -3.15
C LEU A 18 14.17 -6.18 -3.04
N ILE A 19 15.14 -6.28 -2.12
CA ILE A 19 16.23 -5.31 -2.01
C ILE A 19 17.03 -5.23 -3.32
N GLY A 20 17.37 -6.39 -3.90
CA GLY A 20 18.14 -6.50 -5.14
C GLY A 20 17.45 -5.85 -6.36
N ILE A 21 16.11 -5.84 -6.39
CA ILE A 21 15.32 -5.16 -7.43
C ILE A 21 14.92 -3.72 -7.05
N GLY A 22 15.50 -3.17 -5.98
CA GLY A 22 15.38 -1.76 -5.61
C GLY A 22 14.18 -1.39 -4.73
N TRP A 23 13.54 -2.37 -4.09
CA TRP A 23 12.54 -2.07 -3.07
C TRP A 23 13.21 -1.66 -1.75
N GLU A 24 12.66 -0.62 -1.12
CA GLU A 24 13.12 -0.13 0.17
C GLU A 24 12.54 -1.00 1.30
N TYR A 25 13.41 -1.63 2.08
CA TYR A 25 12.98 -2.30 3.30
C TYR A 25 12.75 -1.29 4.41
N LEU A 26 11.57 -1.33 5.04
CA LEU A 26 11.29 -0.61 6.27
C LEU A 26 11.15 -1.61 7.44
N PRO A 27 11.87 -1.37 8.55
CA PRO A 27 11.66 -2.11 9.78
C PRO A 27 10.23 -1.98 10.34
N PRO A 28 9.71 -2.98 11.09
CA PRO A 28 8.35 -2.95 11.64
C PRO A 28 8.03 -1.75 12.55
N ASP A 29 9.01 -1.25 13.29
CA ASP A 29 8.88 -0.06 14.15
C ASP A 29 8.76 1.23 13.34
N GLU A 30 9.49 1.33 12.22
CA GLU A 30 9.35 2.45 11.27
C GLU A 30 7.98 2.44 10.60
N ILE A 31 7.46 1.28 10.20
CA ILE A 31 6.10 1.15 9.64
C ILE A 31 5.04 1.61 10.62
N THR A 32 5.17 1.21 11.89
CA THR A 32 4.27 1.64 12.96
C THR A 32 4.29 3.17 13.08
N THR A 33 5.48 3.78 12.99
CA THR A 33 5.65 5.24 12.98
C THR A 33 5.01 5.88 11.74
N MET A 34 5.21 5.32 10.55
CA MET A 34 4.61 5.82 9.30
C MET A 34 3.09 5.72 9.26
N ARG A 35 2.51 4.86 10.10
CA ARG A 35 1.06 4.72 10.33
C ARG A 35 0.53 5.54 11.50
N GLY A 36 1.38 6.36 12.15
CA GLY A 36 1.01 7.18 13.29
C GLY A 36 0.71 6.38 14.56
N GLY A 37 1.24 5.16 14.67
CA GLY A 37 0.95 4.24 15.78
C GLY A 37 -0.44 3.59 15.74
N ASP A 38 -1.21 3.78 14.66
CA ASP A 38 -2.53 3.17 14.47
C ASP A 38 -2.41 1.86 13.67
N GLU A 39 -2.73 0.71 14.29
CA GLU A 39 -2.79 -0.58 13.58
C GLU A 39 -3.99 -0.73 12.65
N ARG A 40 -4.94 0.21 12.71
CA ARG A 40 -6.07 0.33 11.78
C ARG A 40 -5.78 1.26 10.61
N GLN A 41 -4.57 1.81 10.52
CA GLN A 41 -4.13 2.64 9.40
C GLN A 41 -3.43 1.74 8.36
N PRO A 42 -4.07 1.47 7.20
CA PRO A 42 -3.47 0.62 6.17
C PRO A 42 -2.36 1.31 5.36
N PHE A 43 -2.23 2.64 5.42
CA PHE A 43 -1.35 3.40 4.54
C PHE A 43 -0.09 3.90 5.25
N LEU A 44 1.04 3.95 4.52
CA LEU A 44 2.21 4.72 4.93
C LEU A 44 1.92 6.20 4.65
N THR A 45 1.27 6.83 5.62
CA THR A 45 0.59 8.12 5.41
C THR A 45 1.54 9.21 4.91
N PRO A 46 2.75 9.42 5.48
CA PRO A 46 3.69 10.41 4.95
C PRO A 46 4.08 10.18 3.48
N VAL A 47 4.26 8.91 3.08
CA VAL A 47 4.62 8.56 1.70
C VAL A 47 3.44 8.78 0.76
N ALA A 48 2.24 8.33 1.15
CA ALA A 48 1.01 8.49 0.36
C ALA A 48 0.68 9.96 0.14
N ARG A 49 0.79 10.80 1.17
CA ARG A 49 0.54 12.25 1.06
C ARG A 49 1.49 12.92 0.06
N LYS A 50 2.78 12.64 0.18
CA LYS A 50 3.81 13.16 -0.71
C LYS A 50 3.61 12.70 -2.16
N GLN A 51 3.28 11.43 -2.38
CA GLN A 51 3.10 10.88 -3.72
C GLN A 51 1.80 11.34 -4.38
N LEU A 52 0.70 11.43 -3.63
CA LEU A 52 -0.57 11.96 -4.14
C LEU A 52 -0.42 13.37 -4.70
N THR A 53 0.29 14.25 -4.00
CA THR A 53 0.51 15.63 -4.45
C THR A 53 1.47 15.69 -5.63
N ALA A 54 2.53 14.88 -5.62
CA ALA A 54 3.50 14.84 -6.72
C ALA A 54 2.91 14.30 -8.03
N LEU A 55 2.08 13.25 -7.96
CA LEU A 55 1.49 12.59 -9.13
C LEU A 55 0.23 13.31 -9.66
N ASN A 56 -0.35 14.22 -8.89
CA ASN A 56 -1.56 14.95 -9.26
C ASN A 56 -1.37 16.47 -9.12
N PRO A 57 -0.36 17.06 -9.81
CA PRO A 57 -0.02 18.46 -9.65
C PRO A 57 -1.20 19.36 -10.03
N GLY A 58 -1.59 20.25 -9.11
CA GLY A 58 -2.72 21.16 -9.29
C GLY A 58 -4.10 20.51 -9.19
N LEU A 59 -4.18 19.19 -8.98
CA LEU A 59 -5.42 18.43 -8.84
C LEU A 59 -5.63 17.89 -7.41
N VAL A 60 -4.55 17.54 -6.71
CA VAL A 60 -4.57 17.15 -5.31
C VAL A 60 -3.62 18.02 -4.50
N THR A 61 -4.09 18.60 -3.40
CA THR A 61 -3.32 19.55 -2.58
C THR A 61 -3.33 19.19 -1.08
N GLU A 62 -2.29 19.63 -0.36
CA GLU A 62 -2.11 19.33 1.07
C GLU A 62 -3.23 19.89 1.97
N THR A 63 -3.78 21.05 1.63
CA THR A 63 -4.85 21.69 2.39
C THR A 63 -6.13 21.77 1.55
N ASN A 64 -7.28 21.84 2.21
CA ASN A 64 -8.50 22.29 1.54
C ASN A 64 -8.28 23.75 1.15
N ALA A 65 -7.80 24.02 -0.07
CA ALA A 65 -7.58 25.37 -0.53
C ALA A 65 -8.92 26.10 -0.53
N SER A 66 -9.08 27.03 0.40
CA SER A 66 -10.28 27.84 0.58
C SER A 66 -10.38 28.87 -0.56
N ALA A 67 -10.76 28.42 -1.77
CA ALA A 67 -11.35 29.20 -2.87
C ALA A 67 -11.39 28.36 -4.18
N GLY A 68 -12.42 27.54 -4.39
CA GLY A 68 -12.67 26.81 -5.65
C GLY A 68 -11.91 25.48 -5.74
N LEU A 69 -12.48 24.41 -5.16
CA LEU A 69 -11.83 23.19 -4.62
C LEU A 69 -11.33 22.10 -5.61
N SER A 70 -10.00 21.99 -5.77
CA SER A 70 -9.38 20.71 -6.11
C SER A 70 -9.47 19.77 -4.90
N ALA A 71 -9.33 18.45 -5.08
CA ALA A 71 -9.40 17.52 -3.95
C ALA A 71 -8.23 17.74 -2.97
N SER A 72 -8.47 17.62 -1.67
CA SER A 72 -7.39 17.57 -0.70
C SER A 72 -6.87 16.15 -0.53
N VAL A 73 -5.61 16.04 -0.13
CA VAL A 73 -5.00 14.75 0.22
C VAL A 73 -5.81 14.02 1.29
N ASP A 74 -6.29 14.72 2.31
CA ASP A 74 -7.11 14.12 3.37
C ASP A 74 -8.44 13.58 2.84
N ASP A 75 -9.08 14.28 1.91
CA ASP A 75 -10.32 13.80 1.28
C ASP A 75 -10.07 12.52 0.46
N VAL A 76 -8.99 12.47 -0.31
CA VAL A 76 -8.60 11.26 -1.07
C VAL A 76 -8.29 10.09 -0.13
N LEU A 77 -7.46 10.30 0.90
CA LEU A 77 -7.12 9.26 1.87
C LEU A 77 -8.34 8.78 2.65
N ARG A 78 -9.27 9.68 2.99
CA ARG A 78 -10.54 9.33 3.65
C ARG A 78 -11.42 8.49 2.74
N ARG A 79 -11.52 8.79 1.44
CA ARG A 79 -12.26 7.97 0.47
C ARG A 79 -11.65 6.58 0.34
N LEU A 80 -10.32 6.48 0.26
CA LEU A 80 -9.60 5.20 0.20
C LEU A 80 -9.79 4.38 1.48
N ARG A 81 -9.70 4.99 2.66
CA ARG A 81 -9.96 4.32 3.95
C ARG A 81 -11.42 3.91 4.11
N GLY A 82 -12.34 4.61 3.44
CA GLY A 82 -13.77 4.32 3.45
C GLY A 82 -14.20 3.22 2.48
N VAL A 83 -13.29 2.67 1.67
CA VAL A 83 -13.57 1.51 0.83
C VAL A 83 -13.99 0.34 1.71
N HIS A 84 -15.12 -0.28 1.37
CA HIS A 84 -15.71 -1.34 2.20
C HIS A 84 -14.82 -2.59 2.21
N PRO A 85 -14.64 -3.31 3.34
CA PRO A 85 -13.88 -4.56 3.39
C PRO A 85 -14.70 -5.72 2.77
N SER A 86 -14.81 -5.72 1.44
CA SER A 86 -15.51 -6.73 0.65
C SER A 86 -14.82 -6.95 -0.69
N LEU A 87 -15.23 -7.99 -1.43
CA LEU A 87 -14.74 -8.21 -2.79
C LEU A 87 -14.99 -7.00 -3.70
N ALA A 88 -16.17 -6.37 -3.59
CA ALA A 88 -16.49 -5.15 -4.34
C ALA A 88 -15.61 -3.97 -3.91
N GLY A 89 -15.25 -3.89 -2.62
CA GLY A 89 -14.29 -2.89 -2.16
C GLY A 89 -12.88 -3.14 -2.68
N ASN A 90 -12.43 -4.40 -2.76
CA ASN A 90 -11.14 -4.72 -3.38
C ASN A 90 -11.11 -4.30 -4.86
N GLU A 91 -12.20 -4.53 -5.61
CA GLU A 91 -12.34 -4.05 -6.98
C GLU A 91 -12.33 -2.51 -7.05
N GLU A 92 -13.02 -1.84 -6.13
CA GLU A 92 -12.99 -0.38 -6.02
C GLU A 92 -11.58 0.16 -5.72
N PHE A 93 -10.87 -0.43 -4.78
CA PHE A 93 -9.50 -0.06 -4.45
C PHE A 93 -8.56 -0.30 -5.65
N LEU A 94 -8.73 -1.40 -6.37
CA LEU A 94 -7.99 -1.66 -7.61
C LEU A 94 -8.29 -0.60 -8.68
N HIS A 95 -9.52 -0.11 -8.80
CA HIS A 95 -9.85 1.01 -9.68
C HIS A 95 -9.15 2.31 -9.28
N TYR A 96 -8.98 2.58 -7.97
CA TYR A 96 -8.15 3.69 -7.52
C TYR A 96 -6.68 3.51 -7.92
N LEU A 97 -6.10 2.33 -7.65
CA LEU A 97 -4.70 2.03 -8.00
C LEU A 97 -4.44 2.20 -9.50
N ARG A 98 -5.39 1.79 -10.35
CA ARG A 98 -5.31 1.90 -11.82
C ARG A 98 -5.64 3.29 -12.38
N GLY A 99 -5.96 4.26 -11.53
CA GLY A 99 -6.31 5.62 -11.96
C GLY A 99 -7.66 5.73 -12.69
N HIS A 100 -8.59 4.82 -12.43
CA HIS A 100 -9.95 4.84 -13.02
C HIS A 100 -10.92 5.71 -12.22
N LYS A 101 -10.53 6.19 -11.03
CA LYS A 101 -11.33 7.08 -10.18
C LYS A 101 -10.94 8.52 -10.47
N THR A 102 -11.88 9.44 -10.27
CA THR A 102 -11.68 10.85 -10.58
C THR A 102 -11.83 11.74 -9.36
N VAL A 103 -11.28 12.94 -9.48
CA VAL A 103 -11.57 14.08 -8.61
C VAL A 103 -11.86 15.30 -9.47
N TYR A 104 -12.71 16.20 -8.96
CA TYR A 104 -13.07 17.42 -9.66
C TYR A 104 -11.89 18.39 -9.71
N SER A 105 -11.57 18.88 -10.90
CA SER A 105 -10.62 19.97 -11.13
C SER A 105 -11.37 21.28 -11.29
N GLU A 106 -11.10 22.25 -10.44
CA GLU A 106 -11.75 23.57 -10.51
C GLU A 106 -11.14 24.48 -11.54
N THR A 107 -9.82 24.36 -11.74
CA THR A 107 -9.12 25.08 -12.81
C THR A 107 -9.70 24.73 -14.18
N GLU A 108 -10.06 23.46 -14.38
CA GLU A 108 -10.59 22.97 -15.66
C GLU A 108 -12.12 22.81 -15.67
N LYS A 109 -12.77 22.98 -14.52
CA LYS A 109 -14.22 22.76 -14.30
C LYS A 109 -14.72 21.41 -14.82
N ARG A 110 -13.96 20.34 -14.56
CA ARG A 110 -14.30 18.97 -14.99
C ARG A 110 -13.65 17.92 -14.09
N GLU A 111 -14.17 16.69 -14.15
CA GLU A 111 -13.53 15.52 -13.53
C GLU A 111 -12.21 15.18 -14.24
N ARG A 112 -11.19 14.84 -13.45
CA ARG A 112 -9.88 14.37 -13.90
C ARG A 112 -9.51 13.09 -13.18
N ASN A 113 -8.85 12.17 -13.88
CA ASN A 113 -8.36 10.93 -13.30
C ASN A 113 -7.39 11.23 -12.16
N LEU A 114 -7.59 10.56 -11.03
CA LEU A 114 -6.73 10.55 -9.87
C LEU A 114 -5.65 9.48 -10.07
N THR A 115 -4.38 9.86 -9.94
CA THR A 115 -3.25 8.95 -10.14
C THR A 115 -2.65 8.56 -8.79
N LEU A 116 -2.70 7.26 -8.45
CA LEU A 116 -2.03 6.73 -7.25
C LEU A 116 -0.69 6.07 -7.57
N ILE A 117 -0.57 5.50 -8.76
CA ILE A 117 0.62 4.81 -9.26
C ILE A 117 0.91 5.35 -10.66
N ASP A 118 2.15 5.74 -10.90
CA ASP A 118 2.64 6.12 -12.22
C ASP A 118 3.09 4.86 -12.98
N PHE A 119 2.21 4.33 -13.83
CA PHE A 119 2.53 3.16 -14.66
C PHE A 119 3.35 3.52 -15.91
N ASP A 120 3.33 4.79 -16.33
CA ASP A 120 4.03 5.26 -17.52
C ASP A 120 5.53 5.45 -17.24
N THR A 121 5.85 5.98 -16.04
CA THR A 121 7.22 6.18 -15.57
C THR A 121 7.41 5.55 -14.18
N PRO A 122 7.64 4.22 -14.10
CA PRO A 122 7.70 3.51 -12.83
C PRO A 122 8.72 4.04 -11.82
N THR A 123 9.79 4.69 -12.29
CA THR A 123 10.83 5.32 -11.45
C THR A 123 10.33 6.51 -10.62
N ASN A 124 9.15 7.06 -10.93
CA ASN A 124 8.51 8.10 -10.12
C ASN A 124 7.87 7.54 -8.85
N ASN A 125 7.61 6.23 -8.81
CA ASN A 125 6.99 5.58 -7.67
C ASN A 125 8.00 5.27 -6.55
N ARG A 126 7.48 5.10 -5.34
CA ARG A 126 8.19 4.56 -4.18
C ARG A 126 7.74 3.14 -3.93
N PHE A 127 8.70 2.22 -3.94
CA PHE A 127 8.48 0.81 -3.68
C PHE A 127 9.06 0.48 -2.32
N THR A 128 8.21 -0.01 -1.43
CA THR A 128 8.57 -0.23 -0.03
C THR A 128 7.97 -1.53 0.47
N PHE A 129 8.68 -2.25 1.33
CA PHE A 129 8.13 -3.45 1.96
C PHE A 129 8.57 -3.57 3.41
N THR A 130 7.83 -4.35 4.18
CA THR A 130 8.14 -4.67 5.58
C THR A 130 7.83 -6.14 5.84
N GLN A 131 8.44 -6.68 6.88
CA GLN A 131 8.08 -7.96 7.45
C GLN A 131 7.17 -7.77 8.68
N GLU A 132 6.53 -8.85 9.13
CA GLU A 132 5.76 -8.92 10.39
C GLU A 132 4.73 -7.78 10.54
N PHE A 133 3.93 -7.55 9.51
CA PHE A 133 2.98 -6.44 9.45
C PHE A 133 1.72 -6.75 10.27
N TRP A 134 1.54 -6.03 11.39
CA TRP A 134 0.33 -6.10 12.21
C TRP A 134 -0.76 -5.18 11.68
N PHE A 135 -1.97 -5.70 11.52
CA PHE A 135 -3.17 -4.93 11.18
C PHE A 135 -4.34 -5.32 12.07
N GLU A 136 -5.10 -4.32 12.54
CA GLU A 136 -6.30 -4.54 13.35
C GLU A 136 -7.51 -3.97 12.61
N ASP A 137 -8.51 -4.81 12.36
CA ASP A 137 -9.86 -4.36 11.99
C ASP A 137 -10.87 -4.92 13.01
N ARG A 138 -11.59 -5.98 12.66
CA ARG A 138 -12.37 -6.75 13.63
C ARG A 138 -11.48 -7.59 14.54
N ASP A 139 -10.50 -8.27 13.93
CA ASP A 139 -9.51 -9.10 14.60
C ASP A 139 -8.11 -8.54 14.30
N ARG A 140 -7.17 -8.76 15.22
CA ARG A 140 -5.77 -8.38 15.03
C ARG A 140 -5.04 -9.53 14.34
N ARG A 141 -4.48 -9.27 13.17
CA ARG A 141 -3.74 -10.25 12.36
C ARG A 141 -2.34 -9.76 12.05
N ARG A 142 -1.43 -10.70 11.81
CA ARG A 142 -0.06 -10.42 11.38
C ARG A 142 0.20 -11.11 10.05
N ALA A 143 0.55 -10.32 9.04
CA ALA A 143 1.06 -10.83 7.79
C ALA A 143 2.58 -10.97 7.85
N ASP A 144 3.15 -12.00 7.22
CA ASP A 144 4.59 -12.17 7.18
C ASP A 144 5.30 -11.04 6.44
N MET A 145 4.71 -10.55 5.35
CA MET A 145 5.25 -9.43 4.59
C MET A 145 4.15 -8.64 3.87
N LEU A 146 4.34 -7.32 3.79
CA LEU A 146 3.45 -6.42 3.06
C LEU A 146 4.26 -5.48 2.17
N LEU A 147 3.84 -5.37 0.90
CA LEU A 147 4.43 -4.52 -0.11
C LEU A 147 3.54 -3.29 -0.35
N PHE A 148 4.19 -2.14 -0.47
CA PHE A 148 3.57 -0.85 -0.72
C PHE A 148 4.12 -0.22 -2.00
N VAL A 149 3.22 0.43 -2.74
CA VAL A 149 3.59 1.36 -3.81
C VAL A 149 3.02 2.72 -3.46
N ASN A 150 3.88 3.74 -3.41
CA ASN A 150 3.51 5.09 -3.02
C ASN A 150 2.79 5.18 -1.66
N GLY A 151 3.12 4.26 -0.74
CA GLY A 151 2.49 4.18 0.58
C GLY A 151 1.13 3.48 0.62
N PHE A 152 0.62 2.99 -0.51
CA PHE A 152 -0.59 2.17 -0.58
C PHE A 152 -0.23 0.68 -0.60
N PRO A 153 -0.90 -0.17 0.21
CA PRO A 153 -0.65 -1.61 0.22
C PRO A 153 -1.10 -2.24 -1.11
N VAL A 154 -0.26 -3.07 -1.72
CA VAL A 154 -0.55 -3.70 -3.03
C VAL A 154 -0.42 -5.22 -3.03
N ALA A 155 0.38 -5.80 -2.13
CA ALA A 155 0.53 -7.25 -2.04
C ALA A 155 0.84 -7.67 -0.61
N LEU A 156 0.00 -8.55 -0.08
CA LEU A 156 0.22 -9.28 1.17
C LEU A 156 0.83 -10.64 0.82
N ILE A 157 1.85 -11.03 1.56
CA ILE A 157 2.60 -12.27 1.32
C ILE A 157 2.69 -13.03 2.65
N GLU A 158 2.26 -14.29 2.62
CA GLU A 158 2.50 -15.27 3.68
C GLU A 158 3.55 -16.27 3.20
N ASN A 159 4.57 -16.51 4.02
CA ASN A 159 5.63 -17.45 3.72
C ASN A 159 5.34 -18.78 4.39
N LYS A 160 5.68 -19.88 3.73
CA LYS A 160 5.58 -21.23 4.30
C LYS A 160 6.82 -22.04 3.98
N SER A 161 7.22 -22.91 4.92
CA SER A 161 8.32 -23.82 4.69
C SER A 161 8.05 -24.70 3.45
N PRO A 162 9.03 -24.91 2.56
CA PRO A 162 8.88 -25.77 1.39
C PRO A 162 8.69 -27.26 1.76
N THR A 163 8.85 -27.59 3.04
CA THR A 163 8.65 -28.94 3.58
C THR A 163 7.24 -29.17 4.12
N VAL A 164 6.38 -28.15 4.15
CA VAL A 164 4.99 -28.24 4.61
C VAL A 164 4.12 -28.80 3.48
N PRO A 165 3.43 -29.93 3.69
CA PRO A 165 2.39 -30.39 2.78
C PRO A 165 1.26 -29.35 2.72
N GLU A 166 0.72 -29.06 1.52
CA GLU A 166 -0.40 -28.13 1.35
C GLU A 166 -0.15 -26.72 1.91
N ALA A 167 1.09 -26.23 1.79
CA ALA A 167 1.52 -24.91 2.26
C ALA A 167 0.58 -23.76 1.85
N GLU A 168 -0.01 -23.82 0.65
CA GLU A 168 -0.98 -22.82 0.17
C GLU A 168 -2.25 -22.75 1.04
N LEU A 169 -2.78 -23.91 1.47
CA LEU A 169 -3.98 -23.96 2.32
C LEU A 169 -3.64 -23.46 3.73
N GLU A 170 -2.50 -23.84 4.27
CA GLU A 170 -2.05 -23.38 5.59
C GLU A 170 -1.76 -21.87 5.62
N ALA A 171 -1.36 -21.28 4.48
CA ALA A 171 -1.21 -19.84 4.34
C ALA A 171 -2.57 -19.13 4.26
N PHE A 172 -3.55 -19.74 3.59
CA PHE A 172 -4.89 -19.18 3.48
C PHE A 172 -5.67 -19.16 4.81
N ASP A 173 -5.45 -20.16 5.68
CA ASP A 173 -6.17 -20.33 6.94
C ASP A 173 -5.62 -19.49 8.12
N GLN A 174 -4.56 -18.69 7.92
CA GLN A 174 -3.96 -17.79 8.93
C GLN A 174 -4.76 -16.48 9.17
#